data_AF-A0AAD6RKP8-F1
#
_entry.id   AF-A0AAD6RKP8-F1
#
_cell.length_a   1.000
_cell.length_b   1.000
_cell.length_c   1.000
_cell.angle_alpha   90.00
_cell.angle_beta   90.00
_cell.angle_gamma   90.00
#
_symmetry.space_group_name_H-M   'P 1'
#
loop_
_entity.id
_entity.type
_entity.pdbx_description
1 polymer ?
#
loop_
_entity_poly.entity_id
_entity_poly.type
_entity_poly.pdbx_seq_one_letter_code
_entity_poly.pdbx_strand_id
1 'polypeptide(L)'
;MGDLFVWLIAFFILIALLVIVIFQLMALADLEFDYINPYDSSSRINKVILPEYITEGVLSLFFLITGHWCMSLLCIPYLYYNVRLYTQRQHLVDVTEIFNMLNWEKKQRLFKLGYLIVLLFLSIFCPRKCASFQIPVTFLAVQTPDSYKMVNATKGLFISCDIPMAQFIINLNASLPASQKFIIHVLDSTHMFVQPHVSDMIRSAISDFREQNSYEKPS
;
A
#
# COMPACT_ATOMS: atom_id res chain seq x y z
N MET A 1 -8.03 9.36 0.71
CA MET A 1 -7.58 10.28 1.79
C MET A 1 -7.72 9.64 3.18
N GLY A 2 -8.82 8.94 3.48
CA GLY A 2 -9.02 8.28 4.77
C GLY A 2 -7.96 7.20 5.11
N ASP A 3 -7.52 6.41 4.13
CA ASP A 3 -6.57 5.31 4.37
C ASP A 3 -5.20 5.80 4.86
N LEU A 4 -4.73 6.94 4.36
CA LEU A 4 -3.48 7.55 4.83
C LEU A 4 -3.55 7.95 6.29
N PHE A 5 -4.70 8.45 6.75
CA PHE A 5 -4.90 8.87 8.12
C PHE A 5 -4.94 7.67 9.08
N VAL A 6 -5.59 6.58 8.66
CA VAL A 6 -5.61 5.29 9.39
C VAL A 6 -4.19 4.74 9.56
N TRP A 7 -3.41 4.71 8.48
CA TRP A 7 -2.02 4.27 8.51
C TRP A 7 -1.14 5.13 9.42
N LEU A 8 -1.30 6.45 9.36
CA LEU A 8 -0.55 7.40 10.18
C LEU A 8 -0.88 7.26 11.67
N ILE A 9 -2.16 7.12 12.03
CA ILE A 9 -2.58 6.87 13.41
C ILE A 9 -2.00 5.54 13.91
N ALA A 10 -2.11 4.47 13.11
CA ALA A 10 -1.57 3.18 13.49
C ALA A 10 -0.05 3.20 13.69
N PHE A 11 0.68 3.96 12.88
CA PHE A 11 2.11 4.15 13.04
C PHE A 11 2.48 4.77 14.40
N PHE A 12 1.78 5.82 14.83
CA PHE A 12 2.01 6.42 16.15
C PHE A 12 1.68 5.46 17.30
N ILE A 13 0.60 4.68 17.16
CA ILE A 13 0.22 3.67 18.18
C ILE A 13 1.28 2.57 18.28
N LEU A 14 1.81 2.09 17.14
CA LEU A 14 2.88 1.09 17.11
C LEU A 14 4.18 1.59 17.74
N ILE A 15 4.53 2.86 17.52
CA ILE A 15 5.68 3.48 18.19
C ILE A 15 5.45 3.53 19.70
N ALA A 16 4.26 3.94 20.16
CA ALA A 16 3.94 3.99 21.58
C ALA A 16 4.06 2.60 22.24
N LEU A 17 3.56 1.56 21.59
CA LEU A 17 3.71 0.16 22.02
C LEU A 17 5.18 -0.27 22.08
N LEU A 18 5.99 0.13 21.10
CA LEU A 18 7.41 -0.19 21.06
C LEU A 18 8.17 0.45 22.23
N VAL A 19 7.86 1.71 22.56
CA VAL A 19 8.42 2.38 23.74
C VAL A 19 8.00 1.68 25.03
N ILE A 20 6.75 1.24 25.15
CA ILE A 20 6.25 0.51 26.31
C ILE A 20 7.00 -0.83 26.49
N VAL A 21 7.19 -1.61 25.42
CA VAL A 21 7.92 -2.88 25.46
C VAL A 21 9.41 -2.66 25.78
N ILE A 22 10.03 -1.61 25.22
CA ILE A 22 11.41 -1.25 25.55
C ILE A 22 11.55 -0.86 27.02
N PHE A 23 10.58 -0.11 27.58
CA PHE A 23 10.57 0.24 28.99
C PHE A 23 10.53 -1.00 29.88
N GLN A 24 9.73 -2.01 29.53
CA GLN A 24 9.69 -3.28 30.26
C GLN A 24 11.02 -4.04 30.16
N LEU A 25 11.67 -4.06 28.99
CA LEU A 25 12.99 -4.68 28.82
C LEU A 25 14.08 -3.96 29.63
N MET A 26 14.04 -2.63 29.69
CA MET A 26 14.94 -1.84 30.54
C MET A 26 14.72 -2.15 32.02
N ALA A 27 13.46 -2.18 32.48
CA ALA A 27 13.16 -2.53 33.88
C ALA A 27 13.62 -3.96 34.24
N LEU A 28 13.63 -4.88 33.27
CA LEU A 28 14.08 -6.26 33.44
C LEU A 28 15.61 -6.38 33.38
N ALA A 29 16.28 -5.52 32.60
CA ALA A 29 17.74 -5.40 32.58
C ALA A 29 18.27 -4.74 33.86
N ASP A 30 17.61 -3.68 34.36
CA ASP A 30 17.95 -3.05 35.64
C ASP A 30 17.87 -4.05 36.81
N LEU A 31 16.98 -5.04 36.69
CA LEU A 31 16.85 -6.15 37.65
C LEU A 31 17.94 -7.23 37.48
N GLU A 32 18.45 -7.46 36.26
CA GLU A 32 19.56 -8.39 35.99
C GLU A 32 20.91 -7.88 36.53
N PHE A 33 21.09 -6.56 36.57
CA PHE A 33 22.31 -5.92 37.08
C PHE A 33 22.20 -5.50 38.55
N ASP A 34 21.18 -5.98 39.29
CA ASP A 34 20.91 -5.67 40.70
C ASP A 34 20.83 -4.16 41.03
N TYR A 35 20.47 -3.31 40.06
CA TYR A 35 20.38 -1.86 40.28
C TYR A 35 19.14 -1.44 41.07
N ILE A 36 18.06 -2.24 41.05
CA ILE A 36 16.77 -1.90 41.63
C ILE A 36 16.10 -3.09 42.32
N ASN A 37 15.25 -2.82 43.31
CA ASN A 37 14.56 -3.86 44.06
C ASN A 37 13.56 -4.62 43.16
N PRO A 38 13.52 -5.96 43.21
CA PRO A 38 12.55 -6.77 42.46
C PRO A 38 11.09 -6.43 42.78
N TYR A 39 10.76 -5.95 43.99
CA TYR A 39 9.41 -5.49 44.35
C TYR A 39 8.99 -4.24 43.55
N ASP A 40 9.88 -3.24 43.46
CA ASP A 40 9.60 -1.99 42.77
C ASP A 40 9.51 -2.20 41.25
N SER A 41 10.38 -3.04 40.69
CA SER A 41 10.32 -3.43 39.28
C SER A 41 9.05 -4.20 38.93
N SER A 42 8.66 -5.19 39.74
CA SER A 42 7.44 -5.98 39.47
C SER A 42 6.18 -5.11 39.50
N SER A 43 6.10 -4.16 40.43
CA SER A 43 4.99 -3.18 40.51
C SER A 43 4.93 -2.26 39.28
N ARG A 44 6.09 -1.75 38.83
CA ARG A 44 6.19 -0.91 37.61
C ARG A 44 5.82 -1.69 36.35
N ILE A 45 6.31 -2.92 36.22
CA ILE A 45 6.02 -3.78 35.06
C ILE A 45 4.52 -4.12 35.02
N ASN A 46 3.91 -4.48 36.15
CA ASN A 46 2.49 -4.83 36.20
C ASN A 46 1.58 -3.67 35.78
N LYS A 47 1.88 -2.44 36.24
CA LYS A 47 1.13 -1.23 35.84
C LYS A 47 1.21 -0.93 34.35
N VAL A 48 2.31 -1.32 33.71
CA VAL A 48 2.59 -1.03 32.29
C VAL A 48 2.15 -2.18 31.36
N ILE A 49 1.97 -3.40 31.88
CA ILE A 49 1.52 -4.57 31.11
C ILE A 49 0.06 -4.43 30.64
N LEU A 50 -0.82 -3.90 31.48
CA LEU A 50 -2.23 -3.71 31.14
C LEU A 50 -2.44 -2.71 29.99
N PRO A 51 -1.84 -1.49 30.00
CA PRO A 51 -2.00 -0.56 28.89
C PRO A 51 -1.39 -1.07 27.58
N GLU A 52 -0.34 -1.90 27.62
CA GLU A 52 0.19 -2.57 26.42
C GLU A 52 -0.89 -3.44 25.74
N TYR A 53 -1.54 -4.33 26.52
CA TYR A 53 -2.51 -5.29 25.98
C TYR A 53 -3.78 -4.60 25.48
N ILE A 54 -4.22 -3.56 26.18
CA ILE A 54 -5.38 -2.76 25.77
C ILE A 54 -5.06 -2.01 24.48
N THR A 55 -3.90 -1.36 24.39
CA THR A 55 -3.52 -0.57 23.21
C THR A 55 -3.38 -1.46 21.97
N GLU A 56 -2.79 -2.65 22.11
CA GLU A 56 -2.73 -3.63 21.02
C GLU A 56 -4.12 -4.14 20.62
N GLY A 57 -4.97 -4.46 21.60
CA GLY A 57 -6.35 -4.92 21.33
C GLY A 57 -7.16 -3.86 20.57
N VAL A 58 -7.03 -2.60 20.97
CA VAL A 58 -7.66 -1.46 20.29
C VAL A 58 -7.10 -1.29 18.88
N LEU A 59 -5.79 -1.41 18.69
CA LEU A 59 -5.15 -1.32 17.38
C LEU A 59 -5.63 -2.43 16.44
N SER A 60 -5.68 -3.67 16.93
CA SER A 60 -6.17 -4.83 16.18
C SER A 60 -7.64 -4.68 15.77
N LEU A 61 -8.49 -4.20 16.68
CA LEU A 61 -9.91 -3.92 16.41
C LEU A 61 -10.07 -2.77 15.39
N PHE A 62 -9.25 -1.72 15.51
CA PHE A 62 -9.26 -0.58 14.59
C PHE A 62 -8.90 -1.01 13.16
N PHE A 63 -7.93 -1.92 13.00
CA PHE A 63 -7.61 -2.51 11.69
C PHE A 63 -8.70 -3.42 11.13
N LEU A 64 -9.45 -4.10 12.01
CA LEU A 64 -10.58 -4.95 11.61
C LEU A 64 -11.76 -4.09 11.12
N ILE A 65 -12.09 -3.00 11.82
CA ILE A 65 -13.16 -2.06 11.44
C ILE A 65 -12.82 -1.33 10.13
N THR A 66 -11.55 -0.95 9.93
CA THR A 66 -11.11 -0.29 8.69
C THR A 66 -10.94 -1.24 7.50
N GLY A 67 -11.19 -2.55 7.66
CA GLY A 67 -11.18 -3.51 6.57
C GLY A 67 -9.78 -3.94 6.10
N HIS A 68 -8.73 -3.70 6.89
CA HIS A 68 -7.36 -4.06 6.56
C HIS A 68 -7.01 -5.49 7.02
N TRP A 69 -7.60 -6.48 6.36
CA TRP A 69 -7.57 -7.89 6.78
C TRP A 69 -6.17 -8.49 6.94
N CYS A 70 -5.22 -8.14 6.06
CA CYS A 70 -3.87 -8.68 6.12
C CYS A 70 -3.11 -8.23 7.38
N MET A 71 -3.27 -6.96 7.77
CA MET A 71 -2.67 -6.42 9.00
C MET A 71 -3.36 -6.98 10.24
N SER A 72 -4.69 -7.11 10.19
CA SER A 72 -5.45 -7.77 11.25
C SER A 72 -4.99 -9.22 11.45
N LEU A 73 -4.80 -9.99 10.37
CA LEU A 73 -4.34 -11.38 10.42
C LEU A 73 -2.96 -11.51 11.07
N LEU A 74 -2.04 -10.59 10.79
CA LEU A 74 -0.75 -10.53 11.48
C LEU A 74 -0.92 -10.14 12.96
N CYS A 75 -1.82 -9.23 13.31
CA CYS A 75 -2.05 -8.87 14.73
C CYS A 75 -2.68 -10.01 15.55
N ILE A 76 -3.45 -10.92 14.93
CA ILE A 76 -4.17 -12.02 15.62
C ILE A 76 -3.26 -12.93 16.47
N PRO A 77 -2.14 -13.51 15.98
CA PRO A 77 -1.29 -14.38 16.79
C PRO A 77 -0.70 -13.68 18.03
N TYR A 78 -0.34 -12.40 17.91
CA TYR A 78 0.20 -11.61 19.03
C TYR A 78 -0.91 -11.30 20.06
N LEU A 79 -2.09 -10.86 19.59
CA LEU A 79 -3.26 -10.65 20.43
C LEU A 79 -3.70 -11.93 21.15
N TYR A 80 -3.77 -13.05 20.43
CA TYR A 80 -4.16 -14.36 20.97
C TYR A 80 -3.21 -14.80 22.08
N TYR A 81 -1.89 -14.64 21.89
CA TYR A 81 -0.90 -14.95 22.91
C TYR A 81 -1.12 -14.10 24.18
N ASN A 82 -1.33 -12.79 24.02
CA ASN A 82 -1.57 -11.89 25.16
C ASN A 82 -2.90 -12.20 25.88
N VAL A 83 -3.97 -12.52 25.15
CA VAL A 83 -5.28 -12.91 25.72
C VAL A 83 -5.20 -14.24 26.46
N ARG A 84 -4.48 -15.22 25.92
CA ARG A 84 -4.25 -16.50 26.61
C ARG A 84 -3.51 -16.30 27.92
N LEU A 85 -2.45 -15.46 27.90
CA LEU A 85 -1.66 -15.15 29.10
C LEU A 85 -2.50 -14.40 30.15
N TYR A 86 -3.36 -13.49 29.72
CA TYR A 86 -4.32 -12.80 30.59
C TYR A 86 -5.29 -13.79 31.25
N THR A 87 -5.85 -14.71 30.46
CA THR A 87 -6.80 -15.74 30.93
C THR A 87 -6.16 -16.68 31.95
N GLN A 88 -4.89 -17.02 31.76
CA GLN A 88 -4.12 -17.86 32.68
C GLN A 88 -3.61 -17.12 33.92
N ARG A 89 -3.90 -15.81 34.06
CA ARG A 89 -3.44 -14.93 35.16
C ARG A 89 -1.91 -14.83 35.32
N GLN A 90 -1.15 -15.39 34.39
CA GLN A 90 0.32 -15.36 34.33
C GLN A 90 0.87 -14.06 33.70
N HIS A 91 0.06 -13.00 33.63
CA HIS A 91 0.52 -11.67 33.18
C HIS A 91 1.18 -10.87 34.31
N LEU A 92 0.92 -11.28 35.57
CA LEU A 92 1.53 -10.67 36.75
C LEU A 92 2.92 -11.26 36.95
N VAL A 93 3.84 -10.38 37.28
CA VAL A 93 5.22 -10.74 37.55
C VAL A 93 5.38 -10.97 39.05
N ASP A 94 5.61 -12.22 39.45
CA ASP A 94 5.81 -12.60 40.85
C ASP A 94 7.27 -12.41 41.29
N VAL A 95 7.45 -11.68 42.39
CA VAL A 95 8.75 -11.24 42.92
C VAL A 95 9.64 -12.42 43.34
N THR A 96 9.03 -13.53 43.76
CA THR A 96 9.75 -14.72 44.26
C THR A 96 10.30 -15.60 43.15
N GLU A 97 9.74 -15.54 41.94
CA GLU A 97 10.13 -16.40 40.82
C GLU A 97 10.85 -15.66 39.68
N ILE A 98 10.87 -14.31 39.73
CA ILE A 98 11.46 -13.47 38.68
C ILE A 98 12.89 -13.86 38.32
N PHE A 99 13.77 -14.08 39.31
CA PHE A 99 15.19 -14.35 39.07
C PHE A 99 15.43 -15.72 38.45
N ASN A 100 14.59 -16.72 38.80
CA ASN A 100 14.71 -18.06 38.27
C ASN A 100 14.23 -18.14 36.80
N MET A 101 13.23 -17.33 36.45
CA MET A 101 12.60 -17.29 35.12
C MET A 101 13.12 -16.13 34.23
N LEU A 102 14.06 -15.32 34.71
CA LEU A 102 14.45 -14.04 34.11
C LEU A 102 14.92 -14.18 32.66
N ASN A 103 15.77 -15.17 32.39
CA ASN A 103 16.30 -15.44 31.05
C ASN A 103 15.19 -15.82 30.06
N TRP A 104 14.15 -16.51 30.54
CA TRP A 104 13.01 -16.93 29.72
C TRP A 104 12.07 -15.76 29.42
N GLU A 105 11.71 -14.98 30.44
CA GLU A 105 10.89 -13.76 30.32
C GLU A 105 11.54 -12.73 29.39
N LYS A 106 12.85 -12.49 29.54
CA LYS A 106 13.63 -11.60 28.66
C LYS A 106 13.58 -12.06 27.22
N LYS A 107 13.78 -13.35 26.96
CA LYS A 107 13.76 -13.93 25.61
C LYS A 107 12.38 -13.85 24.97
N GLN A 108 11.32 -14.09 25.74
CA GLN A 108 9.94 -13.93 25.26
C GLN A 108 9.64 -12.47 24.88
N ARG A 109 10.01 -11.51 25.72
CA ARG A 109 9.80 -10.07 25.45
C ARG A 109 10.63 -9.57 24.28
N LEU A 110 11.85 -10.09 24.10
CA LEU A 110 12.69 -9.76 22.95
C LEU A 110 12.09 -10.31 21.64
N PHE A 111 11.48 -11.50 21.68
CA PHE A 111 10.74 -12.03 20.52
C PHE A 111 9.49 -11.20 20.20
N LYS A 112 8.75 -10.76 21.23
CA LYS A 112 7.62 -9.80 21.07
C LYS A 112 8.08 -8.48 20.46
N LEU A 113 9.21 -7.92 20.92
CA LEU A 113 9.80 -6.71 20.36
C LEU A 113 10.16 -6.90 18.88
N GLY A 114 10.83 -8.01 18.54
CA GLY A 114 11.15 -8.34 17.15
C GLY A 114 9.91 -8.41 16.27
N TYR A 115 8.83 -9.03 16.78
CA TYR A 115 7.54 -9.10 16.09
C TYR A 115 6.95 -7.70 15.86
N LEU A 116 6.95 -6.84 16.88
CA LEU A 116 6.42 -5.48 16.79
C LEU A 116 7.24 -4.60 15.82
N ILE A 117 8.57 -4.76 15.78
CA ILE A 117 9.44 -4.09 14.81
C ILE A 117 9.13 -4.54 13.38
N VAL A 118 8.94 -5.84 13.15
CA VAL A 118 8.54 -6.36 11.83
C VAL A 118 7.17 -5.80 11.43
N LEU A 119 6.24 -5.72 12.37
CA LEU A 119 4.90 -5.15 12.13
C LEU A 119 4.97 -3.64 11.82
N LEU A 120 5.87 -2.89 12.47
CA LEU A 120 6.17 -1.49 12.17
C LEU A 120 6.81 -1.32 10.78
N PHE A 121 7.73 -2.19 10.38
CA PHE A 121 8.28 -2.12 9.02
C PHE A 121 7.22 -2.45 7.97
N LEU A 122 6.44 -3.51 8.19
CA LEU A 122 5.31 -3.84 7.34
C LEU A 122 4.32 -2.68 7.30
N SER A 123 4.15 -1.90 8.37
CA SER A 123 3.24 -0.77 8.36
C SER A 123 3.65 0.34 7.39
N ILE A 124 4.95 0.56 7.23
CA ILE A 124 5.50 1.59 6.32
C ILE A 124 5.53 1.08 4.87
N PHE A 125 5.83 -0.21 4.66
CA PHE A 125 6.00 -0.78 3.32
C PHE A 125 4.72 -1.30 2.67
N CYS A 126 3.77 -1.79 3.47
CA CYS A 126 2.55 -2.43 2.99
C CYS A 126 1.42 -1.53 2.44
N PRO A 127 1.36 -0.18 2.64
CA PRO A 127 0.35 0.63 1.97
C PRO A 127 0.43 0.57 0.43
N ARG A 128 1.56 0.14 -0.14
CA ARG A 128 1.71 -0.03 -1.59
C ARG A 128 1.29 -1.40 -2.16
N LYS A 129 1.14 -2.44 -1.33
CA LYS A 129 0.89 -3.82 -1.82
C LYS A 129 -0.36 -4.50 -1.25
N CYS A 130 -0.85 -4.08 -0.08
CA CYS A 130 -2.05 -4.68 0.51
C CYS A 130 -3.38 -4.22 -0.10
N ALA A 131 -3.40 -3.14 -0.88
CA ALA A 131 -4.58 -2.74 -1.64
C ALA A 131 -5.09 -3.84 -2.60
N SER A 132 -4.22 -4.79 -3.01
CA SER A 132 -4.62 -5.92 -3.86
C SER A 132 -5.11 -7.17 -3.11
N PHE A 133 -5.07 -7.19 -1.77
CA PHE A 133 -5.46 -8.35 -0.95
C PHE A 133 -6.63 -8.04 0.00
N GLN A 134 -7.57 -7.21 -0.45
CA GLN A 134 -8.87 -7.07 0.20
C GLN A 134 -9.64 -8.38 -0.02
N ILE A 135 -9.67 -9.25 0.99
CA ILE A 135 -10.54 -10.42 1.02
C ILE A 135 -11.98 -9.90 0.89
N PRO A 136 -12.83 -10.45 -0.01
CA PRO A 136 -14.18 -9.93 -0.24
C PRO A 136 -15.07 -10.37 0.92
N VAL A 137 -15.16 -9.56 1.98
CA VAL A 137 -16.07 -9.80 3.10
C VAL A 137 -17.36 -8.96 2.99
N THR A 138 -17.65 -8.44 1.79
CA THR A 138 -18.86 -7.67 1.52
C THR A 138 -19.63 -8.29 0.36
N PHE A 139 -20.37 -9.36 0.67
CA PHE A 139 -21.36 -9.96 -0.24
C PHE A 139 -22.65 -9.10 -0.35
N LEU A 140 -22.71 -7.91 0.25
CA LEU A 140 -23.84 -6.98 0.16
C LEU A 140 -23.38 -5.52 0.25
N ALA A 141 -22.62 -5.04 -0.73
CA ALA A 141 -22.59 -3.61 -1.06
C ALA A 141 -22.05 -3.44 -2.48
N VAL A 142 -22.97 -3.16 -3.40
CA VAL A 142 -22.78 -2.33 -4.61
C VAL A 142 -21.49 -2.57 -5.39
N GLN A 143 -21.66 -3.27 -6.50
CA GLN A 143 -20.78 -3.34 -7.65
C GLN A 143 -20.17 -1.97 -8.02
N THR A 144 -18.90 -1.74 -7.70
CA THR A 144 -18.04 -0.93 -8.57
C THR A 144 -17.15 -1.89 -9.35
N PRO A 145 -17.35 -2.05 -10.67
CA PRO A 145 -16.44 -2.83 -11.46
C PRO A 145 -15.12 -2.05 -11.53
N ASP A 146 -14.14 -2.46 -10.73
CA ASP A 146 -12.74 -2.16 -11.02
C ASP A 146 -12.41 -2.90 -12.31
N SER A 147 -12.70 -2.19 -13.40
CA SER A 147 -12.32 -2.51 -14.75
C SER A 147 -10.81 -2.69 -14.77
N TYR A 148 -10.36 -3.93 -14.62
CA TYR A 148 -9.09 -4.40 -15.15
C TYR A 148 -9.11 -4.11 -16.66
N LYS A 149 -8.80 -2.87 -17.03
CA LYS A 149 -8.55 -2.49 -18.42
C LYS A 149 -7.34 -3.31 -18.83
N MET A 150 -7.60 -4.41 -19.54
CA MET A 150 -6.59 -5.07 -20.34
C MET A 150 -6.04 -4.00 -21.29
N VAL A 151 -4.88 -3.45 -20.94
CA VAL A 151 -4.18 -2.49 -21.76
C VAL A 151 -3.52 -3.26 -22.89
N ASN A 152 -4.19 -3.24 -24.05
CA ASN A 152 -3.62 -3.78 -25.28
C ASN A 152 -2.55 -2.82 -25.80
N ALA A 153 -1.28 -3.14 -25.54
CA ALA A 153 -0.15 -2.34 -26.00
C ALA A 153 0.03 -2.53 -27.51
N THR A 154 -0.58 -1.65 -28.30
CA THR A 154 -0.42 -1.65 -29.75
C THR A 154 0.75 -0.74 -30.12
N LYS A 155 1.75 -1.28 -30.84
CA LYS A 155 2.84 -0.46 -31.40
C LYS A 155 2.28 0.37 -32.56
N GLY A 156 2.55 1.67 -32.58
CA GLY A 156 2.04 2.59 -33.58
C GLY A 156 2.91 3.83 -33.74
N LEU A 157 2.58 4.61 -34.76
CA LEU A 157 3.25 5.85 -35.12
C LEU A 157 2.51 7.02 -34.47
N PHE A 158 3.25 7.82 -33.71
CA PHE A 158 2.74 9.05 -33.12
C PHE A 158 2.98 10.22 -34.08
N ILE A 159 1.91 10.94 -34.43
CA ILE A 159 1.97 12.07 -35.36
C ILE A 159 1.57 13.33 -34.60
N SER A 160 2.50 14.28 -34.52
CA SER A 160 2.25 15.66 -34.08
C SER A 160 2.15 16.55 -35.32
N CYS A 161 1.00 17.19 -35.51
CA CYS A 161 0.76 18.12 -36.62
C CYS A 161 -0.16 19.26 -36.20
N ASP A 162 -0.20 20.31 -37.02
CA ASP A 162 -1.11 21.43 -36.89
C ASP A 162 -2.57 21.03 -37.18
N ILE A 163 -3.51 21.81 -36.66
CA ILE A 163 -4.95 21.52 -36.72
C ILE A 163 -5.46 21.24 -38.15
N PRO A 164 -5.13 22.02 -39.20
CA PRO A 164 -5.65 21.74 -40.54
C PRO A 164 -5.06 20.46 -41.14
N MET A 165 -3.79 20.15 -40.87
CA MET A 165 -3.17 18.89 -41.28
C MET A 165 -3.81 17.68 -40.58
N ALA A 166 -4.12 17.80 -39.28
CA ALA A 166 -4.84 16.77 -38.53
C ALA A 166 -6.23 16.49 -39.14
N GLN A 167 -6.98 17.55 -39.47
CA GLN A 167 -8.29 17.43 -40.13
C GLN A 167 -8.20 16.79 -41.52
N PHE A 168 -7.17 17.13 -42.30
CA PHE A 168 -6.91 16.49 -43.59
C PHE A 168 -6.71 14.97 -43.44
N ILE A 169 -5.91 14.54 -42.46
CA ILE A 169 -5.63 13.12 -42.22
C ILE A 169 -6.86 12.38 -41.69
N ILE A 170 -7.70 13.02 -40.86
CA ILE A 170 -8.99 12.45 -40.43
C ILE A 170 -9.93 12.26 -41.62
N ASN A 171 -9.98 13.22 -42.54
CA ASN A 171 -10.79 13.13 -43.76
C ASN A 171 -10.28 12.02 -44.69
N LEU A 172 -8.96 11.89 -44.84
CA LEU A 172 -8.32 10.81 -45.60
C LEU A 172 -8.63 9.43 -44.99
N ASN A 173 -8.67 9.31 -43.67
CA ASN A 173 -9.09 8.07 -43.01
C ASN A 173 -10.60 7.78 -43.16
N ALA A 174 -11.43 8.81 -43.27
CA ALA A 174 -12.87 8.69 -43.46
C ALA A 174 -13.26 8.28 -44.89
N SER A 175 -12.43 8.62 -45.89
CA SER A 175 -12.64 8.23 -47.29
C SER A 175 -12.27 6.77 -47.60
N LEU A 176 -11.53 6.11 -46.70
CA LEU A 176 -11.15 4.70 -46.84
C LEU A 176 -12.21 3.73 -46.26
N PRO A 177 -12.32 2.50 -46.79
CA PRO A 177 -13.24 1.49 -46.27
C PRO A 177 -12.86 1.06 -44.84
N ALA A 178 -13.84 0.59 -44.06
CA ALA A 178 -13.67 0.28 -42.64
C ALA A 178 -12.53 -0.72 -42.31
N SER A 179 -12.15 -1.56 -43.26
CA SER A 179 -11.02 -2.51 -43.13
C SER A 179 -9.64 -1.87 -43.23
N GLN A 180 -9.53 -0.67 -43.81
CA GLN A 180 -8.27 0.03 -44.09
C GLN A 180 -8.10 1.29 -43.23
N LYS A 181 -8.93 1.45 -42.19
CA LYS A 181 -8.79 2.56 -41.24
C LYS A 181 -7.48 2.42 -40.47
N PHE A 182 -6.70 3.49 -40.49
CA PHE A 182 -5.35 3.49 -39.95
C PHE A 182 -5.23 4.26 -38.64
N ILE A 183 -6.21 5.12 -38.31
CA ILE A 183 -6.24 5.83 -37.03
C ILE A 183 -6.66 4.86 -35.92
N ILE A 184 -5.79 4.66 -34.94
CA ILE A 184 -6.04 3.82 -33.77
C ILE A 184 -6.73 4.67 -32.69
N HIS A 185 -6.13 5.79 -32.33
CA HIS A 185 -6.66 6.71 -31.32
C HIS A 185 -6.32 8.16 -31.67
N VAL A 186 -7.30 9.05 -31.53
CA VAL A 186 -7.08 10.51 -31.53
C VAL A 186 -6.85 10.91 -30.08
N LEU A 187 -5.68 11.47 -29.77
CA LEU A 187 -5.34 11.89 -28.41
C LEU A 187 -5.85 13.32 -28.17
N ASP A 188 -5.58 14.22 -29.12
CA ASP A 188 -5.98 15.64 -29.09
C ASP A 188 -6.18 16.18 -30.52
N SER A 189 -6.51 17.46 -30.67
CA SER A 189 -6.67 18.14 -31.97
C SER A 189 -5.38 18.25 -32.80
N THR A 190 -4.20 18.04 -32.20
CA THR A 190 -2.87 18.11 -32.84
C THR A 190 -2.08 16.80 -32.74
N HIS A 191 -2.63 15.80 -32.02
CA HIS A 191 -1.93 14.55 -31.68
C HIS A 191 -2.81 13.35 -31.98
N MET A 192 -2.30 12.44 -32.82
CA MET A 192 -2.99 11.20 -33.15
C MET A 192 -2.03 10.02 -33.26
N PHE A 193 -2.57 8.84 -32.99
CA PHE A 193 -1.87 7.57 -33.03
C PHE A 193 -2.38 6.70 -34.17
N VAL A 194 -1.46 6.33 -35.05
CA VAL A 194 -1.74 5.68 -36.34
C VAL A 194 -0.99 4.35 -36.44
N GLN A 195 -1.49 3.43 -37.25
CA GLN A 195 -0.81 2.18 -37.55
C GLN A 195 0.52 2.42 -38.31
N PRO A 196 1.59 1.67 -38.01
CA PRO A 196 2.92 1.93 -38.57
C PRO A 196 3.03 1.60 -40.07
N HIS A 197 2.15 0.74 -40.59
CA HIS A 197 2.18 0.30 -41.99
C HIS A 197 1.73 1.38 -43.01
N VAL A 198 1.24 2.52 -42.52
CA VAL A 198 0.61 3.59 -43.35
C VAL A 198 1.49 4.84 -43.45
N SER A 199 2.72 4.80 -42.90
CA SER A 199 3.64 5.93 -42.90
C SER A 199 3.93 6.48 -44.29
N ASP A 200 4.12 5.59 -45.27
CA ASP A 200 4.54 5.97 -46.62
C ASP A 200 3.37 6.54 -47.43
N MET A 201 2.17 5.96 -47.24
CA MET A 201 0.94 6.47 -47.83
C MET A 201 0.64 7.90 -47.37
N ILE A 202 0.72 8.15 -46.05
CA ILE A 202 0.48 9.49 -45.48
C ILE A 202 1.52 10.48 -46.01
N ARG A 203 2.79 10.08 -46.09
CA ARG A 203 3.86 10.94 -46.61
C ARG A 203 3.61 11.34 -48.06
N SER A 204 3.18 10.41 -48.92
CA SER A 204 2.84 10.69 -50.32
C SER A 204 1.59 11.57 -50.44
N ALA A 205 0.54 11.30 -49.67
CA ALA A 205 -0.68 12.09 -49.72
C ALA A 205 -0.45 13.55 -49.26
N ILE A 206 0.43 13.76 -48.27
CA ILE A 206 0.81 15.09 -47.81
C ILE A 206 1.64 15.82 -48.87
N SER A 207 2.56 15.14 -49.58
CA SER A 207 3.31 15.78 -50.67
C SER A 207 2.37 16.23 -51.79
N ASP A 208 1.44 15.37 -52.19
CA ASP A 208 0.48 15.66 -53.28
C ASP A 208 -0.45 16.82 -52.89
N PHE A 209 -0.94 16.82 -51.65
CA PHE A 209 -1.75 17.92 -51.11
C PHE A 209 -0.97 19.24 -51.07
N ARG A 210 0.32 19.18 -50.72
CA ARG A 210 1.19 20.37 -50.68
C ARG A 210 1.46 20.91 -52.08
N GLU A 211 1.64 20.05 -53.08
CA GLU A 211 1.83 20.45 -54.49
C GLU A 211 0.57 21.10 -55.05
N GLN A 212 -0.61 20.53 -54.81
CA GLN A 212 -1.88 21.11 -55.28
C GLN A 212 -2.19 22.50 -54.68
N ASN A 213 -1.75 22.74 -53.45
CA ASN A 213 -1.95 24.01 -52.76
C ASN A 213 -0.72 24.94 -52.87
N SER A 214 0.31 24.55 -53.63
CA SER A 214 1.46 25.42 -53.89
C SER A 214 1.07 26.43 -54.95
N TYR A 215 1.04 27.71 -54.55
CA TYR A 215 0.81 28.80 -55.47
C TYR A 215 2.00 28.93 -56.43
N GLU A 216 1.77 28.67 -57.71
CA GLU A 216 2.67 29.10 -58.76
C GLU A 216 2.32 30.54 -59.15
N LYS A 217 3.29 31.44 -58.99
CA LYS A 217 3.13 32.81 -59.45
C LYS A 217 2.95 32.79 -60.98
N PRO A 218 1.85 33.32 -61.53
CA PRO A 218 1.70 33.43 -62.98
C PRO A 218 2.85 34.31 -63.50
N SER A 219 3.56 33.77 -64.50
CA SER A 219 4.66 34.43 -65.21
C SER A 219 4.22 35.75 -65.84
#